data_AF-X0UHE1-F1
#
_entry.id   AF-X0UHE1-F1
#
_cell.length_a   1.000
_cell.length_b   1.000
_cell.length_c   1.000
_cell.angle_alpha   90.00
_cell.angle_beta   90.00
_cell.angle_gamma   90.00
#
_symmetry.space_group_name_H-M   'P 1'
#
loop_
_entity.id
_entity.type
_entity.pdbx_description
1 polymer ?
#
loop_
_entity_poly.entity_id
_entity_poly.type
_entity_poly.pdbx_seq_one_letter_code
_entity_poly.pdbx_strand_id
1 'polypeptide(L)'
;MNVLAIGAHPDDIEFGCGGTLLKYSEKGHKVYLLVMSKGDKGGDLEVRQKEQENSARILRAEKLYFGNYKDTEIVQSQELITEIEGFLKDIKPDFIFVHYFDDTHQDHRNLSNSTISAT
;
A
#
# COMPACT_ATOMS: atom_id res chain seq x y z
N MET A 1 -16.41 -0.09 8.19
CA MET A 1 -14.98 -0.01 8.50
C MET A 1 -14.25 0.56 7.30
N ASN A 2 -13.21 1.32 7.57
CA ASN A 2 -12.20 1.72 6.62
C ASN A 2 -11.03 0.74 6.75
N VAL A 3 -10.72 0.01 5.68
CA VAL A 3 -9.63 -0.95 5.61
C VAL A 3 -8.56 -0.36 4.70
N LEU A 4 -7.36 -0.16 5.21
CA LEU A 4 -6.23 0.33 4.44
C LEU A 4 -5.26 -0.83 4.19
N ALA A 5 -4.80 -0.99 2.95
CA ALA A 5 -3.68 -1.86 2.63
C ALA A 5 -2.52 -1.01 2.11
N ILE A 6 -1.33 -1.23 2.66
CA ILE A 6 -0.12 -0.49 2.34
C ILE A 6 0.90 -1.45 1.73
N GLY A 7 1.33 -1.16 0.51
CA GLY A 7 2.35 -1.91 -0.24
C GLY A 7 3.51 -1.00 -0.65
N ALA A 8 4.68 -1.58 -0.85
CA ALA A 8 5.86 -0.86 -1.30
C ALA A 8 5.79 -0.62 -2.81
N HIS A 9 5.36 -1.62 -3.56
CA HIS A 9 5.33 -1.65 -5.02
C HIS A 9 3.96 -2.08 -5.55
N PRO A 10 3.63 -1.77 -6.82
CA PRO A 10 2.43 -2.29 -7.44
C PRO A 10 2.45 -3.81 -7.50
N ASP A 11 1.38 -4.49 -7.06
CA ASP A 11 1.21 -5.97 -6.88
C ASP A 11 1.34 -6.51 -5.44
N ASP A 12 2.08 -5.83 -4.56
CA ASP A 12 2.33 -6.29 -3.19
C ASP A 12 1.04 -6.59 -2.42
N ILE A 13 0.09 -5.66 -2.53
CA ILE A 13 -1.18 -5.72 -1.80
C ILE A 13 -2.03 -6.87 -2.34
N GLU A 14 -2.10 -7.00 -3.65
CA GLU A 14 -2.84 -8.04 -4.35
C GLU A 14 -2.31 -9.42 -3.98
N PHE A 15 -1.00 -9.59 -4.03
CA PHE A 15 -0.32 -10.84 -3.70
C PHE A 15 -0.52 -11.22 -2.23
N GLY A 16 -0.36 -10.26 -1.32
CA GLY A 16 -0.46 -10.52 0.11
C GLY A 16 -1.91 -10.70 0.61
N CYS A 17 -2.85 -9.91 0.11
CA CYS A 17 -4.19 -9.83 0.71
C CYS A 17 -5.35 -9.51 -0.24
N GLY A 18 -5.18 -9.54 -1.56
CA GLY A 18 -6.20 -9.14 -2.54
C GLY A 18 -7.55 -9.85 -2.36
N GLY A 19 -7.56 -11.17 -2.14
CA GLY A 19 -8.80 -11.92 -1.90
C GLY A 19 -9.54 -11.51 -0.63
N THR A 20 -8.80 -11.15 0.43
CA THR A 20 -9.37 -10.65 1.68
C THR A 20 -9.94 -9.25 1.51
N LEU A 21 -9.23 -8.36 0.80
CA LEU A 21 -9.71 -7.01 0.50
C LEU A 21 -10.99 -7.03 -0.34
N LEU A 22 -11.07 -7.87 -1.37
CA LEU A 22 -12.29 -8.03 -2.16
C LEU A 22 -13.47 -8.51 -1.27
N LYS A 23 -13.22 -9.44 -0.35
CA LYS A 23 -14.23 -9.87 0.62
C LYS A 23 -14.68 -8.74 1.55
N TYR A 24 -13.79 -7.84 1.95
CA TYR A 24 -14.17 -6.64 2.72
C TYR A 24 -15.03 -5.69 1.87
N SER A 25 -14.65 -5.42 0.61
CA SER A 25 -15.41 -4.52 -0.26
C SER A 25 -16.79 -5.09 -0.63
N GLU A 26 -16.91 -6.40 -0.87
CA GLU A 26 -18.19 -7.08 -1.12
C GLU A 26 -19.15 -7.02 0.08
N LYS A 27 -18.63 -6.88 1.30
CA LYS A 27 -19.42 -6.68 2.52
C LYS A 27 -19.77 -5.21 2.80
N GLY A 28 -19.45 -4.30 1.87
CA GLY A 28 -19.73 -2.87 2.00
C GLY A 28 -18.75 -2.12 2.90
N HIS A 29 -17.58 -2.69 3.20
CA HIS A 29 -16.50 -1.94 3.85
C HIS A 29 -15.74 -1.10 2.82
N LYS A 30 -15.20 0.04 3.24
CA LYS A 30 -14.41 0.92 2.37
C LYS A 30 -12.97 0.43 2.36
N VAL A 31 -12.47 0.05 1.19
CA VAL A 31 -11.10 -0.42 1.00
C VAL A 31 -10.27 0.69 0.37
N TYR A 32 -9.13 0.98 0.96
CA TYR A 32 -8.16 1.96 0.48
C TYR A 32 -6.84 1.26 0.21
N LEU A 33 -6.18 1.61 -0.90
CA LEU A 33 -4.87 1.08 -1.26
C LEU A 33 -3.86 2.22 -1.25
N LEU A 34 -2.71 2.01 -0.62
CA LEU A 34 -1.58 2.93 -0.62
C LEU A 34 -0.35 2.19 -1.12
N VAL A 35 0.19 2.60 -2.27
CA VAL A 35 1.39 2.01 -2.86
C VAL A 35 2.50 3.06 -2.83
N MET A 36 3.60 2.79 -2.12
CA MET A 36 4.60 3.84 -1.82
C MET A 36 5.48 4.22 -3.01
N SER A 37 5.68 3.31 -3.98
CA SER A 37 6.45 3.56 -5.20
C SER A 37 5.68 3.11 -6.45
N LYS A 38 6.20 3.44 -7.64
CA LYS A 38 5.59 3.07 -8.93
C LYS A 38 6.16 1.81 -9.57
N GLY A 39 7.14 1.17 -8.93
CA GLY A 39 7.67 -0.11 -9.41
C GLY A 39 8.56 -0.03 -10.66
N ASP A 40 9.18 1.11 -10.97
CA ASP A 40 9.92 1.35 -12.21
C ASP A 40 11.24 0.56 -12.34
N LYS A 41 11.66 -0.19 -11.31
CA LYS A 41 12.76 -1.17 -11.38
C LYS A 41 12.29 -2.57 -11.77
N GLY A 42 11.00 -2.86 -11.61
CA GLY A 42 10.39 -4.14 -12.00
C GLY A 42 9.73 -4.14 -13.39
N GLY A 43 9.58 -2.98 -14.04
CA GLY A 43 8.95 -2.87 -15.35
C GLY A 43 8.79 -1.42 -15.82
N ASP A 44 8.09 -1.24 -16.94
CA ASP A 44 7.76 0.10 -17.43
C ASP A 44 6.80 0.82 -16.46
N LEU A 45 7.16 2.05 -16.09
CA LEU A 45 6.45 2.82 -15.07
C LEU A 45 4.98 3.07 -15.46
N GLU A 46 4.71 3.43 -16.71
CA GLU A 46 3.33 3.72 -17.13
C GLU A 46 2.48 2.46 -17.18
N VAL A 47 3.07 1.34 -17.62
CA VAL A 47 2.40 0.04 -17.64
C VAL A 47 2.05 -0.38 -16.22
N ARG A 48 3.01 -0.39 -15.30
CA ARG A 48 2.77 -0.80 -13.91
C ARG A 48 1.74 0.08 -13.21
N GLN A 49 1.75 1.39 -13.44
CA GLN A 49 0.74 2.28 -12.86
C GLN A 49 -0.66 1.96 -13.40
N LYS A 50 -0.81 1.74 -14.71
CA LYS A 50 -2.10 1.36 -15.32
C LYS A 50 -2.59 0.00 -14.81
N GLU A 51 -1.70 -0.95 -14.60
CA GLU A 51 -2.01 -2.26 -14.02
C GLU A 51 -2.51 -2.13 -12.58
N GLN A 52 -1.84 -1.33 -11.74
CA GLN A 52 -2.29 -1.06 -10.37
C GLN A 52 -3.67 -0.39 -10.33
N GLU A 53 -3.92 0.58 -11.22
CA GLU A 53 -5.23 1.24 -11.34
C GLU A 53 -6.32 0.26 -11.79
N ASN A 54 -6.01 -0.68 -12.69
CA ASN A 54 -6.94 -1.74 -13.08
C ASN A 54 -7.22 -2.69 -11.92
N SER A 55 -6.18 -3.09 -11.17
CA SER A 55 -6.30 -3.93 -9.98
C SER A 55 -7.19 -3.28 -8.92
N ALA A 56 -6.98 -1.99 -8.62
CA ALA A 56 -7.80 -1.23 -7.68
C ALA A 56 -9.30 -1.27 -8.05
N ARG A 57 -9.62 -1.20 -9.35
CA ARG A 57 -11.01 -1.35 -9.85
C ARG A 57 -11.56 -2.75 -9.62
N ILE A 58 -10.77 -3.80 -9.84
CA ILE A 58 -11.16 -5.20 -9.58
C ILE A 58 -11.45 -5.40 -8.09
N LEU A 59 -10.60 -4.85 -7.21
CA LEU A 59 -10.76 -4.92 -5.76
C LEU A 59 -11.91 -4.04 -5.22
N ARG A 60 -12.50 -3.19 -6.07
CA ARG A 60 -13.51 -2.19 -5.70
C ARG A 60 -13.00 -1.24 -4.61
N ALA A 61 -11.74 -0.85 -4.72
CA ALA A 61 -11.15 0.12 -3.80
C ALA A 61 -11.87 1.47 -3.93
N GLU A 62 -12.16 2.08 -2.78
CA GLU A 62 -12.69 3.45 -2.68
C GLU A 62 -11.69 4.44 -3.29
N LYS A 63 -10.40 4.23 -3.01
CA LYS A 63 -9.32 5.04 -3.55
C LYS A 63 -7.98 4.31 -3.55
N LEU A 64 -7.21 4.55 -4.59
CA LEU A 64 -5.80 4.20 -4.71
C LEU A 64 -4.97 5.46 -4.52
N TYR A 65 -3.96 5.38 -3.67
CA TYR A 65 -2.97 6.41 -3.43
C TYR A 65 -1.60 5.90 -3.87
N PHE A 66 -0.81 6.81 -4.43
CA PHE A 66 0.61 6.59 -4.66
C PHE A 66 1.42 7.51 -3.75
N GLY A 67 2.42 6.93 -3.08
CA GLY A 67 3.53 7.70 -2.52
C GLY A 67 4.47 8.19 -3.62
N ASN A 68 5.47 8.99 -3.23
CA ASN A 68 6.49 9.51 -4.14
C ASN A 68 7.88 8.93 -3.84
N TYR A 69 7.94 7.66 -3.43
CA TYR A 69 9.23 6.99 -3.20
C TYR A 69 9.77 6.37 -4.49
N LYS A 70 11.09 6.41 -4.59
CA LYS A 70 11.82 5.74 -5.65
C LYS A 70 11.83 4.24 -5.37
N ASP A 71 11.48 3.45 -6.38
CA ASP A 71 11.43 2.00 -6.28
C ASP A 71 12.80 1.41 -5.87
N THR A 72 12.79 0.41 -4.99
CA THR A 72 13.95 -0.24 -4.34
C THR A 72 14.76 0.63 -3.37
N GLU A 73 14.32 1.86 -3.11
CA GLU A 73 15.04 2.87 -2.33
C GLU A 73 14.17 3.44 -1.18
N ILE A 74 13.19 2.67 -0.68
CA ILE A 74 12.37 3.10 0.47
C ILE A 74 13.20 2.96 1.75
N VAL A 75 13.57 4.09 2.34
CA VAL A 75 14.34 4.15 3.58
C VAL A 75 13.43 4.40 4.77
N GLN A 76 13.62 3.64 5.84
CA GLN A 76 12.97 3.92 7.13
C GLN A 76 13.46 5.27 7.67
N SER A 77 12.57 6.26 7.70
CA SER A 77 12.89 7.63 8.09
C SER A 77 11.69 8.29 8.80
N GLN A 78 11.95 9.40 9.50
CA GLN A 78 10.88 10.21 10.07
C GLN A 78 9.95 10.77 8.99
N GLU A 79 10.47 11.08 7.80
CA GLU A 79 9.69 11.56 6.65
C GLU A 79 8.67 10.51 6.20
N LEU A 80 9.11 9.26 6.03
CA LEU A 80 8.23 8.14 5.67
C LEU A 80 7.13 7.91 6.72
N ILE A 81 7.50 7.94 8.01
CA ILE A 81 6.53 7.81 9.10
C ILE A 81 5.49 8.94 9.04
N THR A 82 5.95 10.19 8.93
CA THR A 82 5.07 11.38 8.88
C THR A 82 4.14 11.35 7.67
N GLU A 83 4.62 10.88 6.51
CA GLU A 83 3.80 10.74 5.31
C GLU A 83 2.72 9.68 5.51
N ILE A 84 3.05 8.52 6.09
CA ILE A 84 2.07 7.49 6.44
C ILE A 84 1.02 8.07 7.40
N GLU A 85 1.43 8.76 8.47
CA GLU A 85 0.51 9.41 9.42
C GLU A 85 -0.46 10.39 8.74
N GLY A 86 0.00 11.11 7.71
CA GLY A 86 -0.86 11.95 6.86
C GLY A 86 -1.99 11.16 6.22
N PHE A 87 -1.69 10.02 5.59
CA PHE A 87 -2.71 9.13 5.03
C PHE A 87 -3.61 8.51 6.10
N LEU A 88 -3.06 8.11 7.26
CA LEU A 88 -3.85 7.56 8.36
C LEU A 88 -4.86 8.58 8.89
N LYS A 89 -4.47 9.85 9.03
CA LYS A 89 -5.33 10.93 9.49
C LYS A 89 -6.50 11.22 8.55
N ASP A 90 -6.24 11.14 7.24
CA ASP A 90 -7.25 11.38 6.20
C ASP A 90 -8.21 10.20 6.05
N ILE A 91 -7.67 8.97 6.05
CA ILE A 91 -8.44 7.74 5.82
C ILE A 91 -9.15 7.27 7.09
N LYS A 92 -8.56 7.50 8.26
CA LYS A 92 -8.99 6.95 9.57
C LYS A 92 -9.29 5.46 9.49
N PRO A 93 -8.29 4.62 9.15
CA PRO A 93 -8.50 3.18 9.02
C PRO A 93 -8.80 2.53 10.36
N ASP A 94 -9.76 1.60 10.38
CA ASP A 94 -10.04 0.73 11.51
C ASP A 94 -9.09 -0.50 11.53
N PHE A 95 -8.56 -0.85 10.36
CA PHE A 95 -7.67 -1.99 10.17
C PHE A 95 -6.68 -1.72 9.03
N ILE A 96 -5.41 -2.09 9.25
CA ILE A 96 -4.33 -1.88 8.29
C ILE A 96 -3.70 -3.23 7.92
N PHE A 97 -3.58 -3.51 6.64
CA PHE A 97 -2.67 -4.52 6.09
C PHE A 97 -1.36 -3.86 5.70
N VAL A 98 -0.25 -4.48 6.07
CA VAL A 98 1.10 -4.12 5.63
C VAL A 98 1.94 -5.39 5.52
N HIS A 99 3.07 -5.30 4.85
CA HIS A 99 4.06 -6.36 4.73
C HIS A 99 4.42 -7.04 6.06
N TYR A 100 4.66 -8.34 6.01
CA TYR A 100 5.30 -9.04 7.13
C TYR A 100 6.71 -8.47 7.33
N PHE A 101 7.11 -8.20 8.56
CA PHE A 101 8.34 -7.47 8.85
C PHE A 101 9.62 -8.28 8.56
N ASP A 102 9.54 -9.60 8.48
CA ASP A 102 10.64 -10.50 8.12
C ASP A 102 10.46 -11.00 6.68
N ASP A 103 10.61 -10.06 5.75
CA ASP A 103 10.58 -10.28 4.29
C ASP A 103 12.00 -10.26 3.73
N THR A 104 12.23 -10.86 2.57
CA THR A 104 13.50 -10.78 1.83
C THR A 104 13.78 -9.39 1.23
N HIS A 105 12.75 -8.63 0.87
CA HIS A 105 12.89 -7.32 0.23
C HIS A 105 13.00 -6.19 1.27
N GLN A 106 14.02 -5.33 1.16
CA GLN A 106 14.28 -4.28 2.14
C GLN A 106 13.16 -3.24 2.23
N ASP A 107 12.57 -2.85 1.11
CA ASP A 107 11.45 -1.91 1.10
C ASP A 107 10.25 -2.43 1.89
N HIS A 108 9.96 -3.74 1.82
CA HIS A 108 8.85 -4.36 2.55
C HIS A 108 9.07 -4.24 4.05
N ARG A 109 10.29 -4.59 4.52
CA ARG A 109 10.67 -4.48 5.93
C ARG A 109 10.66 -3.03 6.41
N ASN A 110 11.23 -2.12 5.64
CA ASN A 110 11.32 -0.70 6.00
C ASN A 110 9.92 -0.08 6.09
N LEU A 111 9.05 -0.38 5.12
CA LEU A 111 7.67 0.11 5.11
C LEU A 111 6.86 -0.49 6.27
N SER A 112 6.96 -1.80 6.51
CA SER A 112 6.30 -2.47 7.64
C SER A 112 6.66 -1.82 8.98
N ASN A 113 7.95 -1.64 9.27
CA ASN A 113 8.40 -1.01 10.51
C ASN A 113 7.98 0.46 10.62
N SER A 114 7.94 1.19 9.50
CA SER A 114 7.50 2.59 9.47
C SER A 114 5.99 2.71 9.70
N THR A 115 5.19 1.81 9.12
CA THR A 115 3.75 1.73 9.35
C THR A 115 3.42 1.39 10.79
N ILE A 116 4.16 0.48 11.44
CA ILE A 116 3.97 0.17 12.87
C ILE A 116 4.30 1.38 13.75
N SER A 117 5.23 2.23 13.33
CA SER A 117 5.65 3.41 14.08
C SER A 117 4.69 4.60 13.91
N ALA A 118 3.96 4.67 12.79
CA ALA A 118 3.03 5.75 12.49
C ALA A 118 1.78 5.66 13.39
N THR A 119 1.43 6.77 14.07
CA THR A 119 0.29 6.84 15.02
C THR A 119 -0.91 7.62 14.51
#